data_AF-A0A7C3QHS1-F1
#
_entry.id   AF-A0A7C3QHS1-F1
#
_cell.length_a   1.000
_cell.length_b   1.000
_cell.length_c   1.000
_cell.angle_alpha   90.00
_cell.angle_beta   90.00
_cell.angle_gamma   90.00
#
_symmetry.space_group_name_H-M   'P 1'
#
loop_
_entity.id
_entity.type
_entity.pdbx_description
1 polymer ?
#
loop_
_entity_poly.entity_id
_entity_poly.type
_entity_poly.pdbx_seq_one_letter_code
_entity_poly.pdbx_strand_id
1 'polypeptide(L)'
;MAWPPFLTAITLTLFTGCFTRRKNHFVCRRFESVITQLLNYKNLMTKSQNSSPTNGRARRVRFMQKLVWYLAKYWFPLFLAVPVFFLVLGVLAPALLAEGDVGTAAAVYRFLAIDNHQMPDRSYFLFGQANGILTYPPETLIAAGADPQNWEAFTGNEALGYKTGLNHRMIAVFLGMVVGGLAWGLSKGRLGIGFIIFVLLTLPILADGFSHIISETEGTGARTTNEWAVVITGGAFPEQFYQGDTAGSLNWQLRTITGFLFGLGIVLFLFARFDNYFRQVRRRLGPRLFPDKARGGGGEGVGEWWGDGGVG
;
A
#
# COMPACT_ATOMS: atom_id res chain seq x y z
N MET A 1 -12.40 -9.14 12.14
CA MET A 1 -11.88 -8.19 11.13
C MET A 1 -10.82 -7.28 11.73
N ALA A 2 -9.54 -7.66 11.63
CA ALA A 2 -8.44 -6.78 11.94
C ALA A 2 -7.96 -6.16 10.62
N TRP A 3 -7.80 -4.83 10.60
CA TRP A 3 -7.05 -4.20 9.53
C TRP A 3 -5.64 -4.82 9.44
N PRO A 4 -5.04 -4.93 8.24
CA PRO A 4 -3.62 -5.18 8.06
C PRO A 4 -2.77 -4.43 9.09
N PRO A 5 -1.95 -5.06 9.94
CA PRO A 5 -1.16 -4.33 10.94
C PRO A 5 -0.27 -3.25 10.31
N PHE A 6 0.12 -3.42 9.04
CA PHE A 6 0.84 -2.41 8.27
C PHE A 6 -0.03 -1.21 7.83
N LEU A 7 -1.25 -1.44 7.32
CA LEU A 7 -2.16 -0.32 7.00
C LEU A 7 -2.71 0.31 8.27
N THR A 8 -2.95 -0.46 9.34
CA THR A 8 -3.32 0.01 10.67
C THR A 8 -2.24 0.93 11.23
N ALA A 9 -0.97 0.55 11.15
CA ALA A 9 0.13 1.40 11.58
C ALA A 9 0.22 2.69 10.76
N ILE A 10 0.03 2.63 9.44
CA ILE A 10 0.06 3.82 8.56
C ILE A 10 -1.16 4.71 8.78
N THR A 11 -2.38 4.15 8.84
CA THR A 11 -3.61 4.92 9.05
C THR A 11 -3.77 5.42 10.46
N LEU A 12 -3.44 4.68 11.53
CA LEU A 12 -3.46 5.24 12.89
C LEU A 12 -2.43 6.37 13.05
N THR A 13 -1.25 6.24 12.41
CA THR A 13 -0.25 7.33 12.42
C THR A 13 -0.74 8.55 11.65
N LEU A 14 -1.50 8.38 10.56
CA LEU A 14 -2.06 9.47 9.76
C LEU A 14 -3.35 10.08 10.34
N PHE A 15 -4.22 9.29 10.95
CA PHE A 15 -5.51 9.75 11.51
C PHE A 15 -5.36 10.43 12.87
N THR A 16 -4.46 9.95 13.74
CA THR A 16 -4.15 10.68 14.99
C THR A 16 -3.44 12.02 14.73
N GLY A 17 -2.84 12.20 13.54
CA GLY A 17 -2.16 13.43 13.14
C GLY A 17 -3.04 14.50 12.50
N CYS A 18 -4.31 14.23 12.16
CA CYS A 18 -5.08 15.10 11.27
C CYS A 18 -6.48 15.55 11.73
N PHE A 19 -6.89 15.18 12.93
CA PHE A 19 -8.02 15.85 13.60
C PHE A 19 -7.50 17.04 14.41
N THR A 20 -7.45 18.22 13.79
CA THR A 20 -8.00 19.50 14.31
C THR A 20 -7.35 20.70 13.61
N ARG A 21 -8.20 21.46 12.90
CA ARG A 21 -7.86 22.71 12.25
C ARG A 21 -7.97 23.86 13.26
N ARG A 22 -7.11 23.89 14.29
CA ARG A 22 -6.86 25.09 15.10
C ARG A 22 -5.39 25.16 15.47
N LYS A 23 -4.79 26.31 15.19
CA LYS A 23 -3.46 26.70 15.67
C LYS A 23 -3.47 26.55 17.18
N ASN A 24 -2.82 25.50 17.70
CA ASN A 24 -2.22 25.37 19.03
C ASN A 24 -2.28 23.92 19.55
N HIS A 25 -1.09 23.37 19.78
CA HIS A 25 -0.71 22.31 20.73
C HIS A 25 -0.57 20.81 20.33
N PHE A 26 0.61 20.32 20.75
CA PHE A 26 1.02 18.99 21.22
C PHE A 26 1.22 17.80 20.27
N VAL A 27 0.33 17.50 19.32
CA VAL A 27 0.43 16.22 18.56
C VAL A 27 1.32 16.35 17.30
N CYS A 28 1.27 17.49 16.60
CA CYS A 28 2.31 17.84 15.61
C CYS A 28 3.70 17.86 16.24
N ARG A 29 3.80 18.29 17.51
CA ARG A 29 5.03 18.22 18.29
C ARG A 29 5.47 16.80 18.62
N ARG A 30 4.64 15.76 18.47
CA ARG A 30 5.01 14.37 18.83
C ARG A 30 5.57 13.58 17.66
N PHE A 31 5.08 13.82 16.44
CA PHE A 31 5.77 13.36 15.22
C PHE A 31 7.02 14.22 14.94
N GLU A 32 6.92 15.54 15.15
CA GLU A 32 8.11 16.36 15.33
C GLU A 32 8.90 15.91 16.56
N SER A 33 8.39 15.28 17.62
CA SER A 33 9.20 14.84 18.77
C SER A 33 9.95 13.56 18.46
N VAL A 34 9.41 12.64 17.67
CA VAL A 34 10.17 11.46 17.22
C VAL A 34 11.21 11.90 16.19
N ILE A 35 10.84 12.78 15.27
CA ILE A 35 11.79 13.42 14.34
C ILE A 35 12.73 14.37 15.08
N THR A 36 12.35 15.03 16.16
CA THR A 36 13.18 15.93 16.99
C THR A 36 13.97 15.16 18.02
N GLN A 37 13.62 13.92 18.35
CA GLN A 37 14.51 12.97 19.01
C GLN A 37 15.54 12.42 18.01
N LEU A 38 15.13 12.17 16.76
CA LEU A 38 16.04 11.91 15.62
C LEU A 38 16.81 13.15 15.14
N LEU A 39 16.41 14.38 15.49
CA LEU A 39 17.13 15.64 15.24
C LEU A 39 17.86 16.16 16.49
N ASN A 40 17.53 15.67 17.69
CA ASN A 40 18.37 15.66 18.90
C ASN A 40 19.58 14.73 18.70
N TYR A 41 19.66 14.08 17.55
CA TYR A 41 20.89 13.68 16.90
C TYR A 41 21.93 14.81 16.81
N LYS A 42 21.54 16.10 16.85
CA LYS A 42 22.50 17.23 17.03
C LYS A 42 23.44 16.99 18.20
N ASN A 43 22.93 16.52 19.35
CA ASN A 43 23.73 16.26 20.56
C ASN A 43 24.52 14.94 20.50
N LEU A 44 24.02 13.93 19.77
CA LEU A 44 24.80 12.70 19.49
C LEU A 44 25.91 12.93 18.45
N MET A 45 25.71 13.91 17.57
CA MET A 45 26.64 14.28 16.48
C MET A 45 27.78 15.17 16.93
N THR A 46 27.52 16.20 17.74
CA THR A 46 28.59 17.01 18.35
C THR A 46 29.49 16.14 19.22
N LYS A 47 28.93 15.16 19.95
CA LYS A 47 29.73 14.22 20.76
C LYS A 47 30.56 13.24 19.91
N SER A 48 30.18 12.97 18.67
CA SER A 48 30.93 12.13 17.72
C SER A 48 32.07 12.88 17.02
N GLN A 49 32.06 14.21 16.98
CA GLN A 49 33.11 15.00 16.32
C GLN A 49 34.43 15.04 17.12
N ASN A 50 34.36 14.85 18.43
CA ASN A 50 35.54 14.86 19.31
C ASN A 50 36.15 13.47 19.57
N SER A 51 35.60 12.41 18.97
CA SER A 51 36.12 11.05 19.14
C SER A 51 37.01 10.65 17.95
N SER A 52 38.24 10.24 18.24
CA SER A 52 39.21 9.70 17.28
C SER A 52 38.58 8.69 16.29
N PRO A 53 38.99 8.68 15.00
CA PRO A 53 38.49 7.73 13.98
C PRO A 53 38.74 6.25 14.32
N THR A 54 39.55 5.97 15.34
CA THR A 54 39.95 4.62 15.78
C THR A 54 38.89 3.90 16.62
N ASN A 55 37.81 4.59 17.03
CA ASN A 55 36.77 4.00 17.88
C ASN A 55 35.65 3.35 17.06
N GLY A 56 35.30 2.09 17.37
CA GLY A 56 34.20 1.35 16.71
C GLY A 56 32.83 2.04 16.77
N ARG A 57 32.64 2.98 17.70
CA ARG A 57 31.45 3.87 17.75
C ARG A 57 31.41 4.86 16.58
N ALA A 58 32.51 5.51 16.23
CA ALA A 58 32.58 6.48 15.13
C ALA A 58 32.35 5.79 13.77
N ARG A 59 32.91 4.58 13.59
CA ARG A 59 32.68 3.75 12.40
C ARG A 59 31.20 3.39 12.22
N ARG A 60 30.52 2.98 13.30
CA ARG A 60 29.08 2.68 13.31
C ARG A 60 28.22 3.91 13.00
N VAL A 61 28.54 5.07 13.58
CA VAL A 61 27.81 6.32 13.30
C VAL A 61 27.95 6.70 11.82
N ARG A 62 29.16 6.65 11.25
CA ARG A 62 29.38 6.94 9.83
C ARG A 62 28.67 5.94 8.91
N PHE A 63 28.67 4.65 9.25
CA PHE A 63 27.90 3.64 8.52
C PHE A 63 26.39 3.95 8.52
N MET A 64 25.81 4.25 9.69
CA MET A 64 24.40 4.59 9.80
C MET A 64 24.03 5.86 9.02
N GLN A 65 24.89 6.88 9.02
CA GLN A 65 24.69 8.07 8.20
C GLN A 65 24.70 7.76 6.70
N LYS A 66 25.63 6.90 6.24
CA LYS A 66 25.65 6.44 4.84
C LYS A 66 24.37 5.69 4.50
N LEU A 67 23.94 4.78 5.37
CA LEU A 67 22.69 4.03 5.19
C LEU A 67 21.49 4.97 5.08
N VAL A 68 21.32 5.91 6.00
CA VAL A 68 20.24 6.92 5.97
C VAL A 68 20.31 7.76 4.69
N TRP A 69 21.50 8.16 4.26
CA TRP A 69 21.67 8.91 3.02
C TRP A 69 21.28 8.09 1.78
N TYR A 70 21.68 6.82 1.72
CA TYR A 70 21.29 5.92 0.62
C TYR A 70 19.79 5.63 0.62
N LEU A 71 19.18 5.41 1.79
CA LEU A 71 17.72 5.29 1.91
C LEU A 71 17.02 6.57 1.41
N ALA A 72 17.52 7.74 1.79
CA ALA A 72 16.99 9.02 1.31
C ALA A 72 17.25 9.27 -0.19
N LYS A 73 18.25 8.61 -0.78
CA LYS A 73 18.52 8.67 -2.22
C LYS A 73 17.62 7.74 -3.02
N TYR A 74 17.37 6.53 -2.50
CA TYR A 74 16.62 5.48 -3.19
C TYR A 74 15.21 5.27 -2.65
N TRP A 75 14.67 6.23 -1.89
CA TRP A 75 13.36 6.07 -1.25
C TRP A 75 12.25 5.79 -2.28
N PHE A 76 12.21 6.52 -3.41
CA PHE A 76 11.13 6.36 -4.40
C PHE A 76 11.02 4.94 -4.96
N PRO A 77 12.08 4.33 -5.56
CA PRO A 77 11.97 2.96 -6.06
C PRO A 77 11.74 1.94 -4.95
N LEU A 78 12.26 2.18 -3.72
CA LEU A 78 12.00 1.29 -2.59
C LEU A 78 10.52 1.29 -2.19
N PHE A 79 9.89 2.47 -2.12
CA PHE A 79 8.47 2.59 -1.78
C PHE A 79 7.57 2.05 -2.89
N LEU A 80 7.95 2.22 -4.16
CA LEU A 80 7.20 1.67 -5.30
C LEU A 80 7.37 0.15 -5.43
N ALA A 81 8.52 -0.40 -5.06
CA ALA A 81 8.78 -1.84 -5.12
C ALA A 81 7.89 -2.65 -4.17
N VAL A 82 7.45 -2.09 -3.04
CA VAL A 82 6.59 -2.78 -2.07
C VAL A 82 5.24 -3.22 -2.65
N PRO A 83 4.38 -2.31 -3.17
CA PRO A 83 3.10 -2.74 -3.76
C PRO A 83 3.30 -3.62 -5.01
N VAL A 84 4.35 -3.38 -5.80
CA VAL A 84 4.69 -4.26 -6.94
C VAL A 84 5.02 -5.68 -6.46
N PHE A 85 5.82 -5.81 -5.41
CA PHE A 85 6.17 -7.10 -4.82
C PHE A 85 4.92 -7.89 -4.41
N PHE A 86 3.97 -7.25 -3.72
CA PHE A 86 2.71 -7.92 -3.34
C PHE A 86 1.85 -8.30 -4.54
N LEU A 87 1.74 -7.43 -5.56
CA LEU A 87 1.00 -7.77 -6.79
C LEU A 87 1.63 -8.96 -7.52
N VAL A 88 2.97 -8.98 -7.62
CA VAL A 88 3.71 -10.10 -8.23
C VAL A 88 3.45 -11.38 -7.44
N LEU A 89 3.56 -11.36 -6.11
CA LEU A 89 3.26 -12.54 -5.29
C LEU A 89 1.80 -13.01 -5.43
N GLY A 90 0.85 -12.07 -5.53
CA GLY A 90 -0.56 -12.38 -5.69
C GLY A 90 -0.89 -13.15 -6.98
N VAL A 91 -0.13 -12.92 -8.05
CA VAL A 91 -0.22 -13.65 -9.33
C VAL A 91 0.71 -14.86 -9.37
N LEU A 92 1.85 -14.81 -8.69
CA LEU A 92 2.80 -15.92 -8.61
C LEU A 92 2.19 -17.14 -7.93
N ALA A 93 1.37 -16.95 -6.88
CA ALA A 93 0.73 -18.06 -6.18
C ALA A 93 -0.13 -18.97 -7.10
N PRO A 94 -1.08 -18.45 -7.89
CA PRO A 94 -1.83 -19.28 -8.84
C PRO A 94 -0.98 -19.77 -10.02
N ALA A 95 0.07 -19.05 -10.44
CA ALA A 95 0.96 -19.51 -11.50
C ALA A 95 1.75 -20.76 -11.08
N LEU A 96 2.28 -20.79 -9.85
CA LEU A 96 2.96 -21.95 -9.30
C LEU A 96 2.03 -23.17 -9.19
N LEU A 97 0.76 -22.97 -8.81
CA LEU A 97 -0.23 -24.06 -8.80
C LEU A 97 -0.53 -24.58 -10.20
N ALA A 98 -0.62 -23.70 -11.19
CA ALA A 98 -0.83 -24.10 -12.59
C ALA A 98 0.32 -24.94 -13.15
N GLU A 99 1.55 -24.72 -12.66
CA GLU A 99 2.73 -25.52 -13.01
C GLU A 99 2.91 -26.78 -12.14
N GLY A 100 2.08 -26.96 -11.10
CA GLY A 100 2.16 -28.11 -10.20
C GLY A 100 3.11 -27.95 -9.01
N ASP A 101 3.75 -26.78 -8.82
CA ASP A 101 4.56 -26.49 -7.63
C ASP A 101 3.69 -26.08 -6.42
N VAL A 102 3.03 -27.09 -5.86
CA VAL A 102 2.11 -26.94 -4.72
C VAL A 102 2.85 -26.44 -3.47
N GLY A 103 4.09 -26.88 -3.25
CA GLY A 103 4.86 -26.55 -2.06
C GLY A 103 5.21 -25.07 -1.98
N THR A 104 5.75 -24.52 -3.07
CA THR A 104 6.10 -23.09 -3.14
C THR A 104 4.83 -22.24 -3.16
N ALA A 105 3.80 -22.64 -3.90
CA ALA A 105 2.53 -21.92 -3.92
C ALA A 105 1.93 -21.79 -2.52
N ALA A 106 1.89 -22.90 -1.76
CA ALA A 106 1.39 -22.89 -0.38
C ALA A 106 2.21 -21.96 0.54
N ALA A 107 3.53 -21.85 0.34
CA ALA A 107 4.34 -20.89 1.08
C ALA A 107 3.97 -19.44 0.75
N VAL A 108 3.73 -19.12 -0.54
CA VAL A 108 3.28 -17.78 -0.97
C VAL A 108 1.89 -17.45 -0.41
N TYR A 109 0.92 -18.37 -0.51
CA TYR A 109 -0.41 -18.18 0.08
C TYR A 109 -0.33 -17.94 1.58
N ARG A 110 0.45 -18.74 2.33
CA ARG A 110 0.64 -18.55 3.78
C ARG A 110 1.27 -17.20 4.12
N PHE A 111 2.25 -16.75 3.35
CA PHE A 111 2.86 -15.43 3.54
C PHE A 111 1.83 -14.31 3.34
N LEU A 112 1.04 -14.39 2.28
CA LEU A 112 -0.01 -13.40 1.97
C LEU A 112 -1.21 -13.49 2.94
N ALA A 113 -1.43 -14.65 3.58
CA ALA A 113 -2.56 -14.88 4.49
C ALA A 113 -2.42 -14.09 5.81
N ILE A 114 -1.21 -13.62 6.14
CA ILE A 114 -0.96 -12.75 7.30
C ILE A 114 -1.79 -11.46 7.21
N ASP A 115 -2.03 -10.97 6.00
CA ASP A 115 -2.65 -9.68 5.73
C ASP A 115 -3.96 -9.76 4.94
N ASN A 116 -4.24 -10.92 4.34
CA ASN A 116 -5.37 -11.13 3.45
C ASN A 116 -6.10 -12.42 3.80
N HIS A 117 -7.41 -12.34 4.02
CA HIS A 117 -8.27 -13.51 4.25
C HIS A 117 -8.39 -14.45 3.04
N GLN A 118 -8.01 -14.01 1.83
CA GLN A 118 -7.98 -14.84 0.63
C GLN A 118 -9.29 -15.59 0.32
N MET A 119 -10.44 -15.00 0.66
CA MET A 119 -11.74 -15.61 0.38
C MET A 119 -11.92 -15.82 -1.15
N PRO A 120 -12.26 -17.03 -1.63
CA PRO A 120 -12.31 -17.34 -3.05
C PRO A 120 -13.37 -16.53 -3.83
N ASP A 121 -14.53 -16.26 -3.24
CA ASP A 121 -15.59 -15.40 -3.82
C ASP A 121 -15.17 -13.94 -4.01
N ARG A 122 -14.07 -13.52 -3.36
CA ARG A 122 -13.51 -12.16 -3.40
C ARG A 122 -12.13 -12.12 -4.07
N SER A 123 -11.76 -13.15 -4.81
CA SER A 123 -10.48 -13.28 -5.51
C SER A 123 -10.69 -13.44 -7.01
N TYR A 124 -9.64 -13.18 -7.79
CA TYR A 124 -9.65 -13.49 -9.22
C TYR A 124 -9.10 -14.89 -9.44
N PHE A 125 -9.64 -15.64 -10.38
CA PHE A 125 -9.15 -16.94 -10.80
C PHE A 125 -8.40 -16.82 -12.12
N LEU A 126 -7.20 -17.41 -12.15
CA LEU A 126 -6.27 -17.39 -13.27
C LEU A 126 -5.94 -18.84 -13.68
N PHE A 127 -5.49 -19.03 -14.91
CA PHE A 127 -4.99 -20.34 -15.39
C PHE A 127 -6.05 -21.47 -15.36
N GLY A 128 -7.33 -21.12 -15.56
CA GLY A 128 -8.41 -22.08 -15.75
C GLY A 128 -8.68 -22.39 -17.22
N GLN A 129 -9.44 -23.45 -17.50
CA GLN A 129 -9.77 -23.90 -18.86
C GLN A 129 -10.40 -22.83 -19.74
N ALA A 130 -11.23 -21.96 -19.16
CA ALA A 130 -11.93 -20.89 -19.88
C ALA A 130 -10.99 -19.78 -20.40
N ASN A 131 -9.72 -19.78 -19.99
CA ASN A 131 -8.69 -18.76 -20.28
C ASN A 131 -9.13 -17.32 -19.93
N GLY A 132 -8.44 -16.68 -18.99
CA GLY A 132 -8.70 -15.28 -18.62
C GLY A 132 -8.63 -15.02 -17.13
N ILE A 133 -9.18 -13.87 -16.73
CA ILE A 133 -9.29 -13.44 -15.33
C ILE A 133 -10.76 -13.51 -14.94
N LEU A 134 -11.12 -14.50 -14.13
CA LEU A 134 -12.52 -14.81 -13.81
C LEU A 134 -12.82 -14.63 -12.32
N THR A 135 -14.10 -14.60 -12.00
CA THR A 135 -14.62 -14.60 -10.63
C THR A 135 -15.83 -15.51 -10.60
N TYR A 136 -16.05 -16.22 -9.49
CA TYR A 136 -17.13 -17.19 -9.39
C TYR A 136 -18.01 -16.89 -8.17
N PRO A 137 -19.33 -17.08 -8.31
CA PRO A 137 -20.23 -16.97 -7.17
C PRO A 137 -20.10 -18.20 -6.25
N PRO A 138 -20.52 -18.10 -4.97
CA PRO A 138 -20.32 -19.16 -3.98
C PRO A 138 -20.83 -20.54 -4.41
N GLU A 139 -21.98 -20.62 -5.07
CA GLU A 139 -22.57 -21.87 -5.55
C GLU A 139 -21.68 -22.62 -6.55
N THR A 140 -20.99 -21.88 -7.43
CA THR A 140 -20.05 -22.47 -8.39
C THR A 140 -18.80 -22.97 -7.69
N LEU A 141 -18.32 -22.22 -6.69
CA LEU A 141 -17.14 -22.59 -5.89
C LEU A 141 -17.42 -23.86 -5.06
N ILE A 142 -18.60 -23.95 -4.43
CA ILE A 142 -19.02 -25.13 -3.67
C ILE A 142 -19.15 -26.34 -4.60
N ALA A 143 -19.80 -26.17 -5.76
CA ALA A 143 -19.90 -27.24 -6.76
C ALA A 143 -18.52 -27.71 -7.26
N ALA A 144 -17.52 -26.83 -7.24
CA ALA A 144 -16.14 -27.13 -7.60
C ALA A 144 -15.28 -27.69 -6.45
N GLY A 145 -15.88 -27.95 -5.28
CA GLY A 145 -15.23 -28.59 -4.14
C GLY A 145 -14.77 -27.64 -3.03
N ALA A 146 -15.21 -26.37 -3.03
CA ALA A 146 -14.97 -25.48 -1.91
C ALA A 146 -15.78 -25.92 -0.68
N ASP A 147 -15.11 -26.03 0.46
CA ASP A 147 -15.73 -26.36 1.75
C ASP A 147 -16.29 -25.08 2.42
N PRO A 148 -17.61 -24.96 2.65
CA PRO A 148 -18.19 -23.81 3.35
C PRO A 148 -17.67 -23.63 4.79
N GLN A 149 -17.22 -24.70 5.44
CA GLN A 149 -16.64 -24.64 6.79
C GLN A 149 -15.17 -24.20 6.78
N ASN A 150 -14.49 -24.27 5.63
CA ASN A 150 -13.09 -23.91 5.45
C ASN A 150 -12.88 -23.10 4.16
N TRP A 151 -13.67 -22.02 4.04
CA TRP A 151 -13.80 -21.25 2.79
C TRP A 151 -12.47 -20.72 2.24
N GLU A 152 -11.60 -20.24 3.13
CA GLU A 152 -10.30 -19.67 2.76
C GLU A 152 -9.32 -20.72 2.21
N ALA A 153 -9.51 -22.01 2.51
CA ALA A 153 -8.62 -23.07 2.05
C ALA A 153 -8.80 -23.44 0.58
N PHE A 154 -9.94 -23.12 -0.04
CA PHE A 154 -10.15 -23.40 -1.46
C PHE A 154 -9.26 -22.50 -2.32
N THR A 155 -8.22 -23.06 -2.95
CA THR A 155 -7.29 -22.34 -3.83
C THR A 155 -7.65 -22.41 -5.31
N GLY A 156 -8.59 -23.28 -5.68
CA GLY A 156 -9.01 -23.51 -7.07
C GLY A 156 -8.65 -24.90 -7.59
N ASN A 157 -8.87 -25.12 -8.88
CA ASN A 157 -8.63 -26.38 -9.58
C ASN A 157 -8.41 -26.10 -11.09
N GLU A 158 -8.06 -27.13 -11.86
CA GLU A 158 -7.77 -26.97 -13.29
C GLU A 158 -8.96 -26.41 -14.11
N ALA A 159 -10.20 -26.74 -13.72
CA ALA A 159 -11.39 -26.29 -14.44
C ALA A 159 -11.62 -24.79 -14.26
N LEU A 160 -11.68 -24.32 -13.01
CA LEU A 160 -11.95 -22.91 -12.68
C LEU A 160 -10.70 -22.03 -12.78
N GLY A 161 -9.52 -22.63 -12.69
CA GLY A 161 -8.25 -21.98 -12.42
C GLY A 161 -7.95 -21.88 -10.93
N TYR A 162 -6.90 -21.14 -10.60
CA TYR A 162 -6.42 -20.92 -9.24
C TYR A 162 -6.61 -19.45 -8.84
N LYS A 163 -7.04 -19.23 -7.59
CA LYS A 163 -7.33 -17.89 -7.08
C LYS A 163 -6.05 -17.05 -6.91
N THR A 164 -6.15 -15.74 -6.99
CA THR A 164 -5.04 -14.86 -6.62
C THR A 164 -4.79 -14.92 -5.12
N GLY A 165 -3.52 -14.79 -4.70
CA GLY A 165 -3.14 -14.71 -3.29
C GLY A 165 -3.59 -13.43 -2.58
N LEU A 166 -4.18 -12.49 -3.33
CA LEU A 166 -4.77 -11.25 -2.85
C LEU A 166 -6.22 -11.15 -3.35
N ASN A 167 -7.11 -10.65 -2.49
CA ASN A 167 -8.48 -10.33 -2.86
C ASN A 167 -8.59 -9.09 -3.78
N HIS A 168 -9.77 -8.87 -4.37
CA HIS A 168 -10.05 -7.77 -5.30
C HIS A 168 -9.65 -6.40 -4.73
N ARG A 169 -9.98 -6.15 -3.45
CA ARG A 169 -9.69 -4.88 -2.77
C ARG A 169 -8.18 -4.63 -2.66
N MET A 170 -7.40 -5.60 -2.21
CA MET A 170 -5.95 -5.42 -2.01
C MET A 170 -5.21 -5.28 -3.34
N ILE A 171 -5.64 -6.02 -4.37
CA ILE A 171 -5.13 -5.82 -5.73
C ILE A 171 -5.40 -4.39 -6.19
N ALA A 172 -6.62 -3.89 -5.99
CA ALA A 172 -6.98 -2.53 -6.37
C ALA A 172 -6.18 -1.47 -5.61
N VAL A 173 -6.00 -1.63 -4.30
CA VAL A 173 -5.16 -0.73 -3.47
C VAL A 173 -3.74 -0.69 -3.99
N PHE A 174 -3.08 -1.85 -4.16
CA PHE A 174 -1.69 -1.88 -4.63
C PHE A 174 -1.56 -1.37 -6.06
N LEU A 175 -2.53 -1.66 -6.94
CA LEU A 175 -2.53 -1.12 -8.29
C LEU A 175 -2.68 0.41 -8.27
N GLY A 176 -3.56 0.95 -7.44
CA GLY A 176 -3.69 2.40 -7.23
C GLY A 176 -2.41 3.03 -6.72
N MET A 177 -1.71 2.36 -5.79
CA MET A 177 -0.40 2.82 -5.30
C MET A 177 0.66 2.83 -6.42
N VAL A 178 0.71 1.79 -7.24
CA VAL A 178 1.65 1.70 -8.37
C VAL A 178 1.35 2.79 -9.40
N VAL A 179 0.09 2.93 -9.82
CA VAL A 179 -0.33 3.98 -10.77
C VAL A 179 -0.04 5.37 -10.21
N GLY A 180 -0.35 5.62 -8.94
CA GLY A 180 -0.04 6.89 -8.28
C GLY A 180 1.46 7.18 -8.22
N GLY A 181 2.27 6.16 -7.93
CA GLY A 181 3.72 6.29 -7.88
C GLY A 181 4.35 6.55 -9.24
N LEU A 182 3.86 5.86 -10.28
CA LEU A 182 4.24 6.10 -11.67
C LEU A 182 3.83 7.50 -12.13
N ALA A 183 2.59 7.91 -11.87
CA ALA A 183 2.11 9.26 -12.21
C ALA A 183 2.94 10.34 -11.50
N TRP A 184 3.21 10.17 -10.20
CA TRP A 184 4.09 11.06 -9.45
C TRP A 184 5.49 11.13 -10.05
N GLY A 185 6.10 9.98 -10.36
CA GLY A 185 7.42 9.89 -10.98
C GLY A 185 7.46 10.59 -12.34
N LEU A 186 6.54 10.24 -13.26
CA LEU A 186 6.43 10.85 -14.59
C LEU A 186 6.21 12.37 -14.53
N SER A 187 5.49 12.86 -13.52
CA SER A 187 5.31 14.29 -13.27
C SER A 187 6.55 15.00 -12.72
N LYS A 188 7.67 14.29 -12.53
CA LYS A 188 8.89 14.76 -11.87
C LYS A 188 8.61 15.28 -10.45
N GLY A 189 7.69 14.63 -9.75
CA GLY A 189 7.26 14.99 -8.40
C GLY A 189 6.36 16.23 -8.28
N ARG A 190 5.82 16.74 -9.40
CA ARG A 190 4.91 17.89 -9.42
C ARG A 190 3.49 17.52 -8.99
N LEU A 191 3.06 16.28 -9.23
CA LEU A 191 1.76 15.81 -8.76
C LEU A 191 1.78 15.60 -7.25
N GLY A 192 0.76 16.07 -6.57
CA GLY A 192 0.58 15.87 -5.14
C GLY A 192 -0.78 16.38 -4.73
N ILE A 193 -1.37 15.73 -3.72
CA ILE A 193 -2.70 16.11 -3.24
C ILE A 193 -2.67 16.71 -1.84
N GLY A 194 -3.57 17.67 -1.63
CA GLY A 194 -3.85 18.25 -0.32
C GLY A 194 -4.57 17.26 0.60
N PHE A 195 -4.60 17.58 1.89
CA PHE A 195 -5.22 16.71 2.91
C PHE A 195 -6.71 16.46 2.65
N ILE A 196 -7.47 17.47 2.21
CA ILE A 196 -8.90 17.30 1.94
C ILE A 196 -9.14 16.30 0.81
N ILE A 197 -8.40 16.41 -0.29
CA ILE A 197 -8.52 15.48 -1.42
C ILE A 197 -8.14 14.06 -0.97
N PHE A 198 -7.08 13.92 -0.17
CA PHE A 198 -6.70 12.62 0.40
C PHE A 198 -7.84 12.01 1.25
N VAL A 199 -8.48 12.81 2.12
CA VAL A 199 -9.63 12.37 2.90
C VAL A 199 -10.79 11.95 1.99
N LEU A 200 -11.13 12.75 0.97
CA LEU A 200 -12.19 12.40 0.02
C LEU A 200 -11.92 11.10 -0.74
N LEU A 201 -10.67 10.81 -1.08
CA LEU A 201 -10.29 9.54 -1.71
C LEU A 201 -10.25 8.35 -0.73
N THR A 202 -10.12 8.61 0.57
CA THR A 202 -10.03 7.57 1.62
C THR A 202 -11.40 7.23 2.22
N LEU A 203 -12.30 8.21 2.37
CA LEU A 203 -13.60 7.99 3.00
C LEU A 203 -14.42 6.85 2.36
N PRO A 204 -14.47 6.69 1.03
CA PRO A 204 -15.25 5.62 0.40
C PRO A 204 -14.80 4.21 0.80
N ILE A 205 -13.48 3.94 0.87
CA ILE A 205 -12.99 2.61 1.27
C ILE A 205 -13.24 2.34 2.76
N LEU A 206 -13.23 3.39 3.58
CA LEU A 206 -13.60 3.27 4.99
C LEU A 206 -15.08 2.90 5.13
N ALA A 207 -15.96 3.62 4.43
CA ALA A 207 -17.39 3.33 4.43
C ALA A 207 -17.68 1.90 3.90
N ASP A 208 -17.05 1.50 2.80
CA ASP A 208 -17.13 0.14 2.27
C ASP A 208 -16.68 -0.89 3.31
N GLY A 209 -15.49 -0.72 3.89
CA GLY A 209 -14.96 -1.60 4.94
C GLY A 209 -15.86 -1.70 6.17
N PHE A 210 -16.35 -0.57 6.69
CA PHE A 210 -17.27 -0.53 7.83
C PHE A 210 -18.60 -1.23 7.53
N SER A 211 -19.17 -1.02 6.34
CA SER A 211 -20.42 -1.67 5.94
C SER A 211 -20.29 -3.20 5.90
N HIS A 212 -19.14 -3.73 5.47
CA HIS A 212 -18.86 -5.17 5.50
C HIS A 212 -18.69 -5.68 6.92
N ILE A 213 -18.01 -4.94 7.79
CA ILE A 213 -17.87 -5.33 9.21
C ILE A 213 -19.23 -5.46 9.88
N ILE A 214 -20.10 -4.47 9.68
CA ILE A 214 -21.45 -4.48 10.25
C ILE A 214 -22.25 -5.65 9.68
N SER A 215 -22.27 -5.82 8.35
CA SER A 215 -23.03 -6.89 7.70
C SER A 215 -22.60 -8.29 8.13
N GLU A 216 -21.30 -8.52 8.35
CA GLU A 216 -20.77 -9.82 8.77
C GLU A 216 -20.93 -10.06 10.28
N THR A 217 -20.80 -9.01 11.10
CA THR A 217 -20.92 -9.12 12.57
C THR A 217 -22.38 -9.27 13.02
N GLU A 218 -23.29 -8.53 12.38
CA GLU A 218 -24.72 -8.58 12.70
C GLU A 218 -25.45 -9.70 11.95
N GLY A 219 -24.77 -10.37 11.00
CA GLY A 219 -25.36 -11.42 10.17
C GLY A 219 -26.53 -10.95 9.31
N THR A 220 -26.65 -9.63 9.07
CA THR A 220 -27.81 -9.03 8.40
C THR A 220 -27.87 -9.36 6.91
N GLY A 221 -26.78 -9.85 6.31
CA GLY A 221 -26.72 -10.12 4.88
C GLY A 221 -26.94 -8.88 4.01
N ALA A 222 -26.91 -7.67 4.59
CA ALA A 222 -27.22 -6.42 3.91
C ALA A 222 -26.32 -6.15 2.69
N ARG A 223 -25.09 -6.66 2.74
CA ARG A 223 -24.13 -6.60 1.62
C ARG A 223 -24.28 -7.75 0.63
N THR A 224 -24.97 -8.83 0.98
CA THR A 224 -25.21 -9.96 0.08
C THR A 224 -26.27 -9.61 -0.96
N THR A 225 -27.38 -9.01 -0.52
CA THR A 225 -28.51 -8.62 -1.39
C THR A 225 -28.41 -7.18 -1.88
N ASN A 226 -27.72 -6.30 -1.13
CA ASN A 226 -27.66 -4.86 -1.38
C ASN A 226 -29.05 -4.22 -1.58
N GLU A 227 -30.04 -4.64 -0.80
CA GLU A 227 -31.41 -4.08 -0.83
C GLU A 227 -31.42 -2.56 -0.68
N TRP A 228 -30.54 -2.01 0.16
CA TRP A 228 -30.36 -0.57 0.33
C TRP A 228 -30.08 0.14 -1.01
N ALA A 229 -29.30 -0.48 -1.90
CA ALA A 229 -28.96 0.08 -3.19
C ALA A 229 -30.14 -0.02 -4.16
N VAL A 230 -30.88 -1.13 -4.12
CA VAL A 230 -32.12 -1.32 -4.92
C VAL A 230 -33.14 -0.23 -4.60
N VAL A 231 -33.32 0.10 -3.32
CA VAL A 231 -34.23 1.18 -2.89
C VAL A 231 -33.79 2.54 -3.45
N ILE A 232 -32.49 2.85 -3.41
CA ILE A 232 -31.97 4.15 -3.89
C ILE A 232 -32.07 4.28 -5.40
N THR A 233 -31.80 3.20 -6.14
CA THR A 233 -31.80 3.22 -7.61
C THR A 233 -33.18 2.93 -8.21
N GLY A 234 -34.16 2.57 -7.39
CA GLY A 234 -35.47 2.10 -7.86
C GLY A 234 -35.38 0.81 -8.68
N GLY A 235 -34.38 -0.04 -8.41
CA GLY A 235 -34.19 -1.30 -9.14
C GLY A 235 -33.75 -1.12 -10.61
N ALA A 236 -33.13 0.01 -10.97
CA ALA A 236 -32.77 0.34 -12.35
C ALA A 236 -31.71 -0.56 -13.01
N PHE A 237 -31.14 -1.54 -12.30
CA PHE A 237 -30.04 -2.40 -12.78
C PHE A 237 -30.44 -3.88 -12.67
N PRO A 238 -29.78 -4.79 -13.42
CA PRO A 238 -30.03 -6.22 -13.31
C PRO A 238 -29.73 -6.78 -11.90
N GLU A 239 -30.34 -7.91 -11.54
CA GLU A 239 -30.14 -8.55 -10.24
C GLU A 239 -28.67 -8.87 -9.95
N GLN A 240 -27.93 -9.37 -10.96
CA GLN A 240 -26.49 -9.66 -10.83
C GLN A 240 -25.62 -8.43 -10.52
N PHE A 241 -26.12 -7.21 -10.76
CA PHE A 241 -25.42 -6.00 -10.34
C PHE A 241 -25.52 -5.82 -8.83
N TYR A 242 -26.68 -6.10 -8.22
CA TYR A 242 -26.85 -5.88 -6.78
C TYR A 242 -26.28 -7.01 -5.94
N GLN A 243 -26.39 -8.25 -6.39
CA GLN A 243 -26.08 -9.42 -5.56
C GLN A 243 -24.67 -9.98 -5.80
N GLY A 244 -24.08 -10.54 -4.74
CA GLY A 244 -22.83 -11.29 -4.80
C GLY A 244 -21.56 -10.42 -4.85
N ASP A 245 -20.42 -11.06 -5.14
CA ASP A 245 -19.08 -10.45 -5.12
C ASP A 245 -18.33 -10.62 -6.48
N THR A 246 -19.00 -11.16 -7.49
CA THR A 246 -18.41 -11.41 -8.82
C THR A 246 -18.11 -10.12 -9.57
N ALA A 247 -17.20 -10.18 -10.54
CA ALA A 247 -16.83 -9.07 -11.40
C ALA A 247 -18.08 -8.47 -12.07
N GLY A 248 -18.23 -7.14 -11.93
CA GLY A 248 -19.42 -6.42 -12.41
C GLY A 248 -20.47 -6.15 -11.33
N SER A 249 -20.50 -6.90 -10.23
CA SER A 249 -21.39 -6.61 -9.09
C SER A 249 -21.03 -5.28 -8.41
N LEU A 250 -22.00 -4.67 -7.74
CA LEU A 250 -21.86 -3.44 -6.96
C LEU A 250 -20.78 -3.59 -5.90
N ASN A 251 -20.79 -4.72 -5.22
CA ASN A 251 -19.82 -5.11 -4.21
C ASN A 251 -18.39 -5.19 -4.76
N TRP A 252 -18.21 -5.79 -5.93
CA TRP A 252 -16.92 -5.83 -6.61
C TRP A 252 -16.47 -4.43 -7.04
N GLN A 253 -17.38 -3.62 -7.59
CA GLN A 253 -17.10 -2.24 -8.01
C GLN A 253 -16.70 -1.36 -6.82
N LEU A 254 -17.43 -1.42 -5.71
CA LEU A 254 -17.12 -0.69 -4.49
C LEU A 254 -15.74 -1.07 -3.97
N ARG A 255 -15.43 -2.37 -3.84
CA ARG A 255 -14.10 -2.83 -3.39
C ARG A 255 -12.99 -2.36 -4.33
N THR A 256 -13.19 -2.45 -5.64
CA THR A 256 -12.16 -2.17 -6.65
C THR A 256 -11.94 -0.67 -6.83
N ILE A 257 -13.01 0.11 -7.02
CA ILE A 257 -12.92 1.56 -7.23
C ILE A 257 -12.42 2.25 -5.96
N THR A 258 -13.01 1.96 -4.79
CA THR A 258 -12.61 2.63 -3.55
C THR A 258 -11.20 2.19 -3.12
N GLY A 259 -10.85 0.91 -3.31
CA GLY A 259 -9.49 0.40 -3.14
C GLY A 259 -8.47 1.16 -3.97
N PHE A 260 -8.73 1.28 -5.28
CA PHE A 260 -7.85 1.98 -6.21
C PHE A 260 -7.69 3.46 -5.85
N LEU A 261 -8.79 4.17 -5.57
CA LEU A 261 -8.76 5.58 -5.19
C LEU A 261 -7.98 5.81 -3.90
N PHE A 262 -8.12 4.93 -2.90
CA PHE A 262 -7.34 4.99 -1.68
C PHE A 262 -5.84 4.79 -1.94
N GLY A 263 -5.47 3.76 -2.71
CA GLY A 263 -4.07 3.50 -3.08
C GLY A 263 -3.42 4.65 -3.86
N LEU A 264 -4.17 5.22 -4.81
CA LEU A 264 -3.75 6.41 -5.55
C LEU A 264 -3.57 7.62 -4.62
N GLY A 265 -4.58 7.86 -3.77
CA GLY A 265 -4.61 8.98 -2.84
C GLY A 265 -3.47 8.94 -1.83
N ILE A 266 -3.21 7.79 -1.22
CA ILE A 266 -2.15 7.66 -0.21
C ILE A 266 -0.76 7.93 -0.81
N VAL A 267 -0.50 7.45 -2.02
CA VAL A 267 0.79 7.67 -2.69
C VAL A 267 0.95 9.13 -3.09
N LEU A 268 -0.03 9.73 -3.77
CA LEU A 268 0.06 11.14 -4.17
C LEU A 268 0.12 12.09 -2.97
N PHE A 269 -0.48 11.71 -1.84
CA PHE A 269 -0.39 12.48 -0.60
C PHE A 269 0.98 12.34 0.06
N LEU A 270 1.48 11.11 0.22
CA LEU A 270 2.72 10.85 0.95
C LEU A 270 3.97 11.19 0.14
N PHE A 271 4.02 10.89 -1.15
CA PHE A 271 5.24 11.09 -1.96
C PHE A 271 5.63 12.56 -2.05
N ALA A 272 4.66 13.46 -2.22
CA ALA A 272 4.91 14.90 -2.20
C ALA A 272 5.51 15.39 -0.85
N ARG A 273 5.20 14.72 0.25
CA ARG A 273 5.74 15.04 1.60
C ARG A 273 7.09 14.39 1.84
N PHE A 274 7.23 13.13 1.45
CA PHE A 274 8.47 12.37 1.56
C PHE A 274 9.58 12.96 0.73
N ASP A 275 9.30 13.41 -0.49
CA ASP A 275 10.32 14.03 -1.34
C ASP A 275 10.96 15.26 -0.67
N ASN A 276 10.13 16.15 -0.13
CA ASN A 276 10.60 17.31 0.64
C ASN A 276 11.47 16.91 1.84
N TYR A 277 11.08 15.86 2.56
CA TYR A 277 11.83 15.36 3.72
C TYR A 277 13.17 14.73 3.31
N PHE A 278 13.16 13.81 2.35
CA PHE A 278 14.38 13.11 1.92
C PHE A 278 15.37 14.03 1.21
N ARG A 279 14.89 15.07 0.48
CA ARG A 279 15.76 16.15 -0.02
C ARG A 279 16.50 16.85 1.11
N GLN A 280 15.84 17.15 2.23
CA GLN A 280 16.49 17.78 3.40
C GLN A 280 17.53 16.85 4.04
N VAL A 281 17.23 15.56 4.17
CA VAL A 281 18.18 14.56 4.68
C VAL A 281 19.43 14.49 3.80
N ARG A 282 19.25 14.41 2.47
CA ARG A 282 20.36 14.38 1.51
C ARG A 282 21.21 15.64 1.57
N ARG A 283 20.59 16.83 1.61
CA ARG A 283 21.31 18.12 1.71
C ARG A 283 22.11 18.24 3.02
N ARG A 284 21.62 17.68 4.12
CA ARG A 284 22.31 17.72 5.43
C ARG A 284 23.45 16.71 5.57
N LEU A 285 23.29 15.50 5.03
CA LEU A 285 24.28 14.43 5.18
C LEU A 285 25.30 14.39 4.04
N GLY A 286 24.92 14.79 2.82
CA GLY A 286 25.78 14.72 1.63
C GLY A 286 27.15 15.38 1.81
N PRO A 287 27.21 16.69 2.14
CA PRO A 287 28.49 17.38 2.34
C PRO A 287 29.34 16.81 3.48
N ARG A 288 28.71 16.21 4.49
CA ARG A 288 29.41 15.61 5.65
C ARG A 288 30.02 14.26 5.33
N LEU A 289 29.36 13.49 4.47
CA LEU A 289 29.78 12.14 4.09
C LEU A 289 30.73 12.15 2.89
N PHE A 290 30.61 13.14 2.01
CA PHE A 290 31.34 13.24 0.75
C PHE A 290 31.90 14.67 0.55
N PRO A 291 32.80 15.14 1.43
CA PRO A 291 33.32 16.51 1.39
C PRO A 291 34.11 16.83 0.11
N ASP A 292 34.80 15.84 -0.47
CA ASP A 292 35.61 16.03 -1.68
C ASP A 292 34.74 16.31 -2.91
N LYS A 293 33.54 15.72 -2.97
CA LYS A 293 32.54 16.00 -4.00
C LYS A 293 31.89 17.37 -3.86
N ALA A 294 31.99 18.01 -2.69
CA ALA A 294 31.43 19.34 -2.45
C ALA A 294 32.40 20.48 -2.76
N ARG A 295 33.71 20.20 -2.87
CA ARG A 295 34.76 21.22 -3.12
C ARG A 295 35.17 21.33 -4.59
N GLY A 296 35.02 20.27 -5.39
CA GLY A 296 35.20 20.35 -6.83
C GLY A 296 33.95 20.93 -7.50
N GLY A 297 33.98 22.21 -7.87
CA GLY A 297 32.88 22.93 -8.51
C GLY A 297 32.52 22.40 -9.91
N GLY A 298 31.89 21.23 -9.97
CA GLY A 298 31.18 20.71 -11.14
C GLY A 298 29.76 20.38 -10.71
N GLY A 299 28.77 21.05 -11.30
CA GLY A 299 27.34 20.87 -11.04
C GLY A 299 26.80 19.53 -11.53
N GLU A 300 27.38 18.42 -11.11
CA GLU A 300 26.76 17.10 -11.21
C GLU A 300 26.11 16.79 -9.86
N GLY A 301 24.81 17.06 -9.80
CA GLY A 301 23.98 16.81 -8.63
C GLY A 301 24.12 15.35 -8.21
N VAL A 302 24.67 15.13 -7.01
CA VAL A 302 24.76 13.81 -6.39
C VAL A 302 23.34 13.28 -6.14
N GLY A 303 22.75 12.62 -7.14
CA GLY A 303 21.41 12.04 -7.09
C GLY A 303 20.47 12.38 -8.25
N GLU A 304 20.97 12.68 -9.45
CA GLU A 304 20.13 12.80 -10.65
C GLU A 304 19.60 11.42 -11.11
N TRP A 305 18.45 11.02 -10.56
CA TRP A 305 17.49 10.17 -11.28
C TRP A 305 16.34 11.01 -11.86
N TRP A 306 16.12 12.18 -11.26
CA TRP A 306 15.28 13.25 -11.80
C TRP A 306 16.10 14.52 -11.67
N GLY A 307 16.41 15.16 -12.81
CA GLY A 307 17.13 16.43 -12.82
C GLY A 307 16.46 17.40 -11.86
N ASP A 308 17.21 17.91 -10.91
CA ASP A 308 16.84 19.06 -10.07
C ASP A 308 16.88 20.31 -10.97
N GLY A 309 15.98 20.35 -11.97
CA GLY A 309 15.60 21.57 -12.65
C GLY A 309 14.81 22.41 -11.65
N GLY A 310 15.56 23.21 -10.89
CA GLY A 310 15.00 24.18 -9.96
C GLY A 310 13.92 25.01 -10.65
N VAL A 311 12.76 25.06 -10.01
CA VAL A 311 11.80 26.13 -10.24
C VAL A 311 12.37 27.34 -9.51
N GLY A 312 12.86 28.31 -10.29
CA GLY A 312 12.87 29.71 -9.89
C GLY A 312 11.46 30.28 -9.91
#